data_AF-A0A927P1V7-F1
#
_entry.id   AF-A0A927P1V7-F1
#
_cell.length_a   1.000
_cell.length_b   1.000
_cell.length_c   1.000
_cell.angle_alpha   90.00
_cell.angle_beta   90.00
_cell.angle_gamma   90.00
#
_symmetry.space_group_name_H-M   'P 1'
#
loop_
_entity.id
_entity.type
_entity.pdbx_description
1 polymer ?
#
loop_
_entity_poly.entity_id
_entity_poly.type
_entity_poly.pdbx_seq_one_letter_code
_entity_poly.pdbx_strand_id
1 'polypeptide(L)'
;MRKAAKWLAEISVFVFIIAWGVMGVKLFDGDYFVTAEAYVGMISIIIFFVCLFYLKMSDRCPHCGKTKIPFGKYCPYCGKEIRE
;
A
#
# COMPACT_ATOMS: atom_id res chain seq x y z
N MET A 1 11.09 2.19 -7.69
CA MET A 1 9.68 2.43 -7.27
C MET A 1 9.28 1.70 -5.98
N ARG A 2 9.75 0.45 -5.74
CA ARG A 2 9.33 -0.39 -4.59
C ARG A 2 9.57 0.20 -3.20
N LYS A 3 10.72 0.85 -2.97
CA LYS A 3 11.01 1.55 -1.69
C LYS A 3 9.98 2.66 -1.44
N ALA A 4 9.77 3.56 -2.41
CA ALA A 4 8.80 4.65 -2.29
C ALA A 4 7.37 4.15 -2.02
N ALA A 5 6.92 3.09 -2.72
CA ALA A 5 5.61 2.50 -2.49
C ALA A 5 5.46 1.84 -1.10
N LYS A 6 6.54 1.27 -0.56
CA LYS A 6 6.56 0.77 0.83
C LYS A 6 6.40 1.90 1.85
N TRP A 7 7.17 2.99 1.70
CA TRP A 7 7.04 4.17 2.56
C TRP A 7 5.63 4.80 2.48
N LEU A 8 5.05 4.87 1.27
CA LEU A 8 3.69 5.36 1.05
C LEU A 8 2.63 4.48 1.73
N ALA A 9 2.77 3.16 1.64
CA ALA A 9 1.87 2.22 2.31
C ALA A 9 1.94 2.37 3.83
N GLU A 10 3.15 2.52 4.40
CA GLU A 10 3.36 2.77 5.84
C GLU A 10 2.62 4.05 6.27
N ILE A 11 2.80 5.16 5.54
CA ILE A 11 2.14 6.44 5.85
C ILE A 11 0.62 6.31 5.79
N SER A 12 0.07 5.60 4.80
CA SER A 12 -1.39 5.41 4.70
C SER A 12 -1.97 4.64 5.90
N VAL A 13 -1.24 3.68 6.46
CA VAL A 13 -1.67 2.94 7.65
C VAL A 13 -1.71 3.85 8.87
N PHE A 14 -0.69 4.69 9.05
CA PHE A 14 -0.69 5.68 10.14
C PHE A 14 -1.88 6.64 10.05
N VAL A 15 -2.16 7.19 8.87
CA VAL A 15 -3.31 8.08 8.65
C VAL A 15 -4.62 7.36 8.92
N PHE A 16 -4.74 6.10 8.52
CA PHE A 16 -5.92 5.28 8.78
C PHE A 16 -6.16 5.07 10.27
N ILE A 17 -5.11 4.73 11.04
CA ILE A 17 -5.21 4.53 12.49
C ILE A 17 -5.66 5.82 13.20
N ILE A 18 -5.12 6.97 12.79
CA ILE A 18 -5.49 8.27 13.36
C ILE A 18 -6.96 8.58 13.04
N ALA A 19 -7.38 8.46 11.78
CA ALA A 19 -8.76 8.72 11.36
C ALA A 19 -9.76 7.79 12.06
N TRP A 20 -9.43 6.51 12.24
CA TRP A 20 -10.23 5.57 13.01
C TRP A 20 -10.30 5.93 14.50
N GLY A 21 -9.19 6.37 15.09
CA GLY A 21 -9.17 6.85 16.47
C GLY A 21 -10.09 8.05 16.69
N VAL A 22 -9.99 9.06 15.80
CA VAL A 22 -10.84 10.27 15.85
C VAL A 22 -12.31 9.92 15.62
N MET A 23 -12.61 9.05 14.65
CA MET A 23 -13.95 8.55 14.40
C MET A 23 -14.53 7.84 15.63
N GLY A 24 -13.74 7.00 16.30
CA GLY A 24 -14.13 6.30 17.52
C GLY A 24 -14.50 7.28 18.64
N VAL A 25 -13.65 8.28 18.90
CA VAL A 25 -13.93 9.31 19.92
C VAL A 25 -15.21 10.09 19.60
N LYS A 26 -15.39 10.52 18.35
CA LYS A 26 -16.61 11.24 17.92
C LYS A 26 -17.88 10.40 18.07
N LEU A 27 -17.79 9.09 17.81
CA LEU A 27 -18.92 8.18 18.00
C LEU A 27 -19.35 8.09 19.48
N PHE A 28 -18.38 8.16 20.40
CA PHE A 28 -18.64 8.14 21.85
C PHE A 28 -19.22 9.47 22.36
N ASP A 29 -18.90 10.59 21.73
CA ASP A 29 -19.42 11.93 22.08
C ASP A 29 -20.87 12.17 21.58
N GLY A 30 -21.40 11.27 20.74
CA GLY A 30 -22.75 11.41 20.17
C GLY A 30 -22.85 12.46 19.05
N ASP A 31 -21.72 12.98 18.57
CA ASP A 31 -21.64 13.90 17.45
C ASP A 31 -21.44 13.12 16.14
N TYR A 32 -22.46 13.16 15.27
CA TYR A 32 -22.49 12.41 14.02
C TYR A 32 -21.81 13.12 12.84
N PHE A 33 -20.99 14.14 13.09
CA PHE A 33 -20.14 14.76 12.06
C PHE A 33 -18.92 13.88 11.72
N VAL A 34 -19.18 12.61 11.43
CA VAL A 34 -18.20 11.56 11.13
C VAL A 34 -18.00 11.36 9.62
N THR A 35 -18.77 12.05 8.78
CA THR A 35 -18.71 11.94 7.31
C THR A 35 -17.32 12.26 6.76
N ALA A 36 -16.64 13.27 7.32
CA ALA A 36 -15.29 13.66 6.90
C ALA A 36 -14.25 12.58 7.27
N GLU A 37 -14.25 12.09 8.51
CA GLU A 37 -13.33 11.03 8.97
C GLU A 37 -13.54 9.73 8.19
N ALA A 38 -14.80 9.39 7.89
CA ALA A 38 -15.16 8.22 7.08
C ALA A 38 -14.62 8.32 5.65
N TYR A 39 -14.67 9.51 5.05
CA TYR A 39 -14.13 9.73 3.71
C TYR A 39 -12.60 9.63 3.70
N VAL A 40 -11.92 10.18 4.71
CA VAL A 40 -10.46 10.07 4.88
C VAL A 40 -10.04 8.61 5.10
N GLY A 41 -10.78 7.86 5.92
CA GLY A 41 -10.59 6.42 6.12
C GLY A 41 -10.76 5.60 4.83
N MET A 42 -11.79 5.89 4.03
CA MET A 42 -12.02 5.24 2.74
C MET A 42 -10.88 5.52 1.74
N ILE A 43 -10.46 6.78 1.61
CA ILE A 43 -9.39 7.16 0.69
C ILE A 43 -8.06 6.50 1.10
N SER A 44 -7.72 6.52 2.39
CA SER A 44 -6.48 5.91 2.89
C SER A 44 -6.44 4.40 2.64
N ILE A 45 -7.56 3.68 2.83
CA ILE A 45 -7.69 2.27 2.46
C ILE A 45 -7.44 2.05 0.96
N ILE A 46 -8.08 2.85 0.09
CA ILE A 46 -7.94 2.72 -1.36
C ILE A 46 -6.48 2.90 -1.77
N ILE A 47 -5.80 3.93 -1.25
CA ILE A 47 -4.39 4.19 -1.53
C ILE A 47 -3.53 3.00 -1.06
N PHE A 48 -3.79 2.46 0.12
CA PHE A 48 -3.07 1.30 0.65
C PHE A 48 -3.21 0.07 -0.26
N PHE A 49 -4.44 -0.26 -0.69
CA PHE A 49 -4.68 -1.39 -1.60
C PHE A 49 -4.01 -1.19 -2.97
N VAL A 50 -4.07 0.03 -3.50
CA VAL A 50 -3.40 0.38 -4.76
C VAL A 50 -1.89 0.22 -4.63
N CYS A 51 -1.28 0.73 -3.55
CA CYS A 51 0.15 0.56 -3.28
C CYS A 51 0.54 -0.91 -3.12
N LEU A 52 -0.24 -1.72 -2.39
CA LEU A 52 0.00 -3.16 -2.26
C LEU A 52 -0.11 -3.88 -3.61
N PHE A 53 -1.08 -3.52 -4.43
CA PHE A 53 -1.25 -4.10 -5.77
C PHE A 53 -0.07 -3.76 -6.68
N TYR A 54 0.38 -2.50 -6.66
CA TYR A 54 1.58 -2.07 -7.38
C TYR A 54 2.84 -2.79 -6.89
N LEU A 55 3.01 -2.95 -5.57
CA LEU A 55 4.13 -3.70 -5.00
C LEU A 55 4.11 -5.16 -5.46
N LYS A 56 2.94 -5.81 -5.39
CA LYS A 56 2.75 -7.21 -5.80
C LYS A 56 2.98 -7.42 -7.29
N MET A 57 2.57 -6.47 -8.13
CA MET A 57 2.84 -6.49 -9.57
C MET A 57 4.33 -6.23 -9.86
N SER A 58 4.95 -5.27 -9.15
CA SER A 58 6.36 -4.91 -9.32
C SER A 58 7.33 -5.99 -8.81
N ASP A 59 6.89 -6.84 -7.89
CA ASP A 59 7.63 -8.02 -7.41
C ASP A 59 7.64 -9.17 -8.46
N ARG A 60 6.97 -9.02 -9.61
CA ARG A 60 7.04 -9.97 -10.74
C ARG A 60 8.07 -9.53 -11.77
N CYS A 61 8.76 -10.50 -12.38
CA CYS A 61 9.73 -10.24 -13.45
C CYS A 61 8.99 -9.68 -14.69
N PRO A 62 9.39 -8.52 -15.24
CA PRO A 62 8.70 -7.87 -16.36
C PRO A 62 8.72 -8.69 -17.65
N HIS A 63 9.67 -9.61 -17.79
CA HIS A 63 9.78 -10.46 -18.98
C HIS A 63 8.97 -11.77 -18.88
N CYS A 64 8.71 -12.23 -17.65
CA CYS A 64 8.43 -13.65 -17.40
C CYS A 64 7.26 -13.85 -16.42
N GLY A 65 6.82 -12.80 -15.73
CA GLY A 65 5.69 -12.80 -14.79
C GLY A 65 5.90 -13.58 -13.49
N LYS A 66 7.03 -14.30 -13.35
CA LYS A 66 7.40 -15.06 -12.15
C LYS A 66 7.92 -14.11 -11.05
N THR A 67 7.69 -14.47 -9.78
CA THR A 67 8.13 -13.69 -8.62
C THR A 67 9.65 -13.50 -8.64
N LYS A 68 10.11 -12.26 -8.50
CA LYS A 68 11.53 -11.88 -8.42
C LYS A 68 12.13 -12.42 -7.12
N ILE A 69 13.32 -12.99 -7.20
CA ILE A 69 14.11 -13.31 -6.00
C ILE A 69 14.80 -12.01 -5.57
N PRO A 70 14.79 -11.65 -4.27
CA PRO A 70 15.29 -10.36 -3.79
C PRO A 70 16.80 -10.09 -3.98
N PHE A 71 17.61 -11.09 -4.39
CA PHE A 71 19.08 -10.97 -4.42
C PHE A 71 19.71 -11.56 -5.70
N GLY A 72 19.14 -11.29 -6.88
CA GLY A 72 19.71 -11.74 -8.16
C GLY A 72 19.62 -10.69 -9.25
N LYS A 73 20.75 -10.35 -9.90
CA LYS A 73 20.78 -9.50 -11.11
C LYS A 73 20.03 -10.10 -12.29
N TYR A 74 19.80 -11.42 -12.28
CA TYR A 74 19.20 -12.17 -13.37
C TYR A 74 17.99 -12.96 -12.87
N CYS A 75 16.94 -13.05 -13.68
CA CYS A 75 15.79 -13.89 -13.36
C CYS A 75 16.16 -15.37 -13.56
N PRO A 76 16.02 -16.23 -12.54
CA PRO A 76 16.39 -17.66 -12.64
C PRO A 76 15.51 -18.43 -13.64
N TYR A 77 14.33 -17.92 -13.96
CA TYR A 77 13.38 -18.59 -14.85
C TYR A 77 13.57 -18.24 -16.32
N CYS A 78 14.13 -17.08 -16.64
CA CYS A 78 14.27 -16.63 -18.02
C CYS A 78 15.62 -16.03 -18.38
N GLY A 79 16.57 -16.02 -17.44
CA GLY A 79 17.95 -15.58 -17.66
C GLY A 79 18.13 -14.09 -17.97
N LYS A 80 17.05 -13.32 -18.12
CA LYS A 80 17.13 -11.89 -18.45
C LYS A 80 17.48 -11.07 -17.22
N GLU A 81 18.28 -10.03 -17.44
CA GLU A 81 18.71 -9.11 -16.39
C GLU A 81 17.48 -8.40 -15.80
N ILE A 82 17.32 -8.50 -14.49
CA ILE A 82 16.27 -7.80 -13.76
C ILE A 82 16.82 -6.40 -13.50
N ARG A 83 16.77 -5.54 -14.51
CA ARG A 83 17.09 -4.12 -14.31
C ARG A 83 15.97 -3.53 -13.45
N GLU A 84 16.29 -3.17 -12.20
CA GLU A 84 15.38 -2.53 -11.24
C GLU A 84 14.93 -1.14 -11.67
#